data_AF-A0A840ZRD0-F1
#
_entry.id   AF-A0A840ZRD0-F1
#
_cell.length_a   1.000
_cell.length_b   1.000
_cell.length_c   1.000
_cell.angle_alpha   90.00
_cell.angle_beta   90.00
_cell.angle_gamma   90.00
#
_symmetry.space_group_name_H-M   'P 1'
#
loop_
_entity.id
_entity.type
_entity.pdbx_description
1 polymer ?
#
loop_
_entity_poly.entity_id
_entity_poly.type
_entity_poly.pdbx_seq_one_letter_code
_entity_poly.pdbx_strand_id
1 'polypeptide(L)' 'MLPCSEVVEVSLRKLREDGRNRTFIELERKVGTFPAAIWTHPDGNMRALVGALAEVRTRLGWGEVSLAA' A
#
# COMPACT_ATOMS: atom_id res chain seq x y z
N MET A 1 -5.97 3.45 36.58
CA MET A 1 -5.55 4.31 35.46
C MET A 1 -4.51 3.53 34.69
N LEU A 2 -4.77 3.14 33.45
CA LEU A 2 -3.78 2.40 32.66
C LEU A 2 -2.59 3.35 32.37
N PRO A 3 -1.34 2.89 32.46
CA PRO A 3 -0.19 3.68 32.03
C PRO A 3 -0.35 4.09 30.56
N CYS A 4 0.16 5.28 30.22
CA CYS A 4 0.03 5.89 28.89
C CYS A 4 0.45 4.94 27.75
N SER A 5 1.45 4.08 28.00
CA SER A 5 1.92 3.05 27.06
C SER A 5 0.88 1.98 26.73
N GLU A 6 0.08 1.53 27.71
CA GLU A 6 -0.94 0.49 27.49
C GLU A 6 -2.11 1.02 26.66
N VAL A 7 -2.46 2.29 26.83
CA VAL A 7 -3.51 2.95 26.03
C VAL A 7 -3.11 3.05 24.56
N VAL A 8 -1.83 3.31 24.28
CA VAL A 8 -1.29 3.33 22.92
C VAL A 8 -1.38 1.95 22.27
N GLU A 9 -0.94 0.89 22.95
CA GLU A 9 -0.96 -0.47 22.40
C GLU A 9 -2.38 -0.97 22.07
N VAL A 10 -3.34 -0.71 22.97
CA VAL A 10 -4.75 -1.07 22.73
C VAL A 10 -5.33 -0.33 21.53
N SER A 11 -4.97 0.95 21.35
CA SER A 11 -5.45 1.77 20.24
C SER A 11 -4.85 1.32 18.90
N LEU A 12 -3.56 0.99 18.87
CA LEU A 12 -2.90 0.45 17.68
C LEU A 12 -3.47 -0.91 17.26
N ARG A 13 -3.82 -1.76 18.24
CA ARG A 13 -4.48 -3.04 17.96
C ARG A 13 -5.82 -2.86 17.24
N LYS A 14 -6.67 -1.97 17.75
CA LYS A 14 -7.96 -1.65 17.12
C LYS A 14 -7.81 -1.12 15.69
N LEU A 15 -6.83 -0.26 15.44
CA LEU A 15 -6.56 0.24 14.07
C LEU A 15 -6.16 -0.87 13.08
N ARG A 16 -5.45 -1.90 13.56
CA ARG A 16 -5.11 -3.08 12.76
C ARG A 16 -6.34 -3.94 12.48
N GLU A 17 -7.17 -4.18 13.49
CA GLU A 17 -8.42 -4.94 13.39
C GLU A 17 -9.41 -4.28 12.42
N ASP A 18 -9.54 -2.96 12.47
CA ASP A 18 -10.40 -2.18 11.57
C ASP A 18 -9.87 -2.09 10.13
N GLY A 19 -8.69 -2.65 9.83
CA GLY A 19 -8.04 -2.56 8.52
C GLY A 19 -7.60 -1.13 8.14
N ARG A 20 -7.60 -0.21 9.10
CA ARG A 20 -7.28 1.22 8.89
C ARG A 20 -5.79 1.52 9.07
N ASN A 21 -5.03 0.57 9.59
CA ASN A 21 -3.60 0.71 9.73
C ASN A 21 -2.93 0.73 8.34
N ARG A 22 -2.45 1.91 7.92
CA ARG A 22 -1.81 2.11 6.62
C ARG A 22 -0.32 1.86 6.73
N THR A 23 0.24 1.16 5.74
CA THR A 23 1.69 0.99 5.60
C THR A 23 2.18 1.94 4.52
N PHE A 24 3.10 2.83 4.87
CA PHE A 24 3.77 3.66 3.89
C PHE A 24 4.89 2.87 3.23
N ILE A 25 5.05 3.06 1.92
CA ILE A 25 6.14 2.51 1.14
C ILE A 25 6.89 3.65 0.46
N GLU A 26 8.19 3.52 0.37
CA GLU A 26 9.03 4.48 -0.35
C GLU A 26 9.02 4.14 -1.84
N LEU A 27 8.82 5.14 -2.70
CA LEU A 27 8.83 4.96 -4.16
C LEU A 27 9.79 5.94 -4.81
N GLU A 28 10.63 5.41 -5.66
CA GLU A 28 11.52 6.18 -6.50
C GLU A 28 10.91 6.37 -7.89
N ARG A 29 11.05 7.57 -8.44
CA ARG A 29 10.54 7.92 -9.77
C ARG A 29 11.59 8.67 -10.53
N LYS A 30 11.78 8.32 -11.80
CA LYS A 30 12.60 9.11 -12.71
C LYS A 30 11.79 10.30 -13.21
N VAL A 31 12.43 11.46 -13.32
CA VAL A 31 11.80 12.68 -13.85
C VAL A 31 11.30 12.42 -15.28
N GLY A 32 10.07 12.85 -15.58
CA GLY A 32 9.46 12.67 -16.91
C GLY A 32 8.85 11.29 -17.17
N THR A 33 8.98 10.31 -16.26
CA THR A 33 8.47 8.94 -16.48
C THR A 33 7.16 8.62 -15.76
N PHE A 34 6.36 9.62 -15.36
CA PHE A 34 5.06 9.35 -14.76
C PHE A 34 4.16 8.59 -15.75
N PRO A 35 3.47 7.51 -15.35
CA PRO A 35 3.26 7.02 -13.98
C PRO A 35 4.26 6.01 -13.42
N ALA A 36 5.30 5.63 -14.16
CA ALA A 36 6.26 4.62 -13.71
C ALA A 36 6.94 5.00 -12.37
N ALA A 37 7.00 4.02 -11.47
CA ALA A 37 7.65 4.11 -10.18
C ALA A 37 8.34 2.78 -9.85
N ILE A 38 9.48 2.86 -9.18
CA ILE A 38 10.24 1.73 -8.66
C ILE A 38 10.02 1.69 -7.15
N TRP A 39 9.69 0.51 -6.63
CA TRP A 39 9.64 0.26 -5.21
C TRP A 39 10.86 -0.58 -4.82
N THR A 40 11.57 -0.15 -3.79
CA THR A 40 12.61 -0.93 -3.12
C THR A 40 11.98 -1.57 -1.89
N HIS A 41 11.81 -2.89 -1.91
CA HIS A 41 11.30 -3.64 -0.78
C HIS A 41 12.37 -3.65 0.34
N PRO A 42 11.98 -3.67 1.63
CA PRO A 42 12.92 -3.71 2.76
C PRO A 42 13.92 -4.88 2.76
N ASP A 43 13.67 -5.92 1.96
CA ASP A 43 14.57 -7.07 1.77
C ASP A 43 15.65 -6.82 0.70
N GLY A 44 15.65 -5.63 0.08
CA GLY A 44 16.58 -5.22 -0.98
C GLY A 44 16.07 -5.47 -2.40
N ASN A 45 14.94 -6.14 -2.59
CA ASN A 45 14.41 -6.40 -3.93
C ASN A 45 13.75 -5.16 -4.54
N MET A 46 14.07 -4.85 -5.79
CA MET A 46 13.46 -3.75 -6.54
C MET A 46 12.37 -4.26 -7.48
N ARG A 47 11.24 -3.55 -7.54
CA ARG A 47 10.13 -3.88 -8.43
C ARG A 47 9.59 -2.65 -9.15
N ALA A 48 9.33 -2.78 -10.45
CA ALA A 48 8.57 -1.78 -11.21
C ALA A 48 7.10 -1.82 -10.76
N LEU A 49 6.76 -0.99 -9.77
CA LEU A 49 5.52 -1.12 -9.00
C LEU A 49 4.27 -0.97 -9.87
N VAL A 50 4.22 0.08 -10.70
CA VAL A 50 3.01 0.40 -11.47
C VAL A 50 2.69 -0.68 -12.52
N GLY A 51 3.71 -1.18 -13.23
CA GLY A 51 3.53 -2.27 -14.19
C GLY A 51 3.09 -3.56 -13.50
N ALA A 52 3.73 -3.92 -12.38
CA ALA A 52 3.37 -5.09 -11.60
C ALA A 52 1.92 -5.03 -11.05
N LEU A 53 1.48 -3.86 -10.58
CA LEU A 53 0.10 -3.68 -10.11
C LEU A 53 -0.91 -3.74 -11.26
N ALA A 54 -0.57 -3.20 -12.43
CA ALA A 54 -1.42 -3.32 -13.61
C ALA A 54 -1.62 -4.79 -14.02
N GLU A 55 -0.55 -5.60 -14.00
CA GLU A 55 -0.61 -7.04 -14.26
C GLU A 55 -1.48 -7.77 -13.22
N VAL A 56 -1.25 -7.51 -11.93
CA VAL A 56 -2.03 -8.12 -10.84
C VAL A 56 -3.50 -7.75 -10.95
N ARG A 57 -3.82 -6.50 -11.26
CA ARG A 57 -5.20 -6.02 -11.45
C ARG A 57 -5.89 -6.78 -12.58
N THR A 58 -5.22 -6.95 -13.72
CA THR A 58 -5.74 -7.73 -14.85
C THR A 58 -5.95 -9.18 -14.46
N ARG A 59 -4.97 -9.81 -13.80
CA ARG A 59 -5.06 -11.21 -13.36
C ARG A 59 -6.20 -11.46 -12.37
N LEU A 60 -6.48 -10.50 -11.49
CA LEU A 60 -7.55 -10.58 -10.50
C LEU A 60 -8.92 -10.12 -11.03
N GLY A 61 -9.01 -9.70 -12.30
CA GLY A 61 -10.28 -9.28 -12.90
C GLY A 61 -10.85 -7.97 -12.34
N TRP A 62 -10.04 -7.16 -11.65
CA TRP A 62 -10.47 -5.89 -11.02
C TRP A 62 -10.69 -4.74 -12.01
N GLY A 63 -10.76 -5.03 -13.32
CA GLY A 63 -10.84 -4.05 -14.41
C GLY A 63 -12.25 -3.69 -14.88
N GLU A 64 -13.27 -4.48 -14.54
CA GLU A 64 -14.67 -4.20 -14.88
C GLU A 64 -15.39 -3.56 -13.69
N VAL A 65 -15.03 -2.33 -13.33
CA VAL A 65 -15.98 -1.49 -12.61
C VAL A 65 -16.71 -0.67 -13.66
N SER A 66 -17.85 -1.18 -14.11
CA SER A 66 -18.82 -0.39 -14.88
C SER A 66 -19.17 0.83 -14.03
N LEU A 67 -18.71 2.01 -14.44
CA LEU A 67 -19.25 3.27 -13.97
C LEU A 67 -20.66 3.38 -14.57
N ALA A 68 -21.62 2.70 -13.94
CA ALA A 68 -23.03 2.90 -14.25
C ALA A 68 -23.34 4.38 -13.95
N ALA A 69 -23.63 5.12 -15.02
CA ALA A 69 -24.05 6.52 -15.00
C ALA A 69 -25.48 6.68 -14.47
#